data_AF-A0A842SIM9-F1
#
_entry.id   AF-A0A842SIM9-F1
#
_cell.length_a   1.000
_cell.length_b   1.000
_cell.length_c   1.000
_cell.angle_alpha   90.00
_cell.angle_beta   90.00
_cell.angle_gamma   90.00
#
_symmetry.space_group_name_H-M   'P 1'
#
loop_
_entity.id
_entity.type
_entity.pdbx_description
1 polymer ?
#
loop_
_entity_poly.entity_id
_entity_poly.type
_entity_poly.pdbx_seq_one_letter_code
_entity_poly.pdbx_strand_id
1 'polypeptide(L)'
;MKKCIKMYENNYKNIINTTIEDLEIFLNLLADLDQEIEIYAMGGTAMILKNIKESTKDIDFLTTNTYEEIKKLFKIAGLIETDKSKLCNKWLMDNKIRIDIFYDDFILGTTLPDNWKNMSEHIKTIGKIKLSILNWYDIIITKIARSEKRDIQDSQEIIKSQDIDFNRLKKRYYKIAEVSLISDFDIKFRHLESKLEK
;
A
#
# COMPACT_ATOMS: atom_id res chain seq x y z
N MET A 1 -21.77 -11.33 -0.79
CA MET A 1 -20.66 -10.57 -1.41
C MET A 1 -20.77 -9.03 -1.34
N LYS A 2 -21.74 -8.43 -0.61
CA LYS A 2 -21.87 -6.95 -0.51
C LYS A 2 -21.19 -6.31 0.73
N LYS A 3 -20.46 -7.08 1.55
CA LYS A 3 -19.91 -6.59 2.84
C LYS A 3 -18.52 -5.93 2.75
N CYS A 4 -17.71 -6.20 1.73
CA CYS A 4 -16.33 -5.67 1.68
C CYS A 4 -16.22 -4.25 1.08
N ILE A 5 -17.20 -3.77 0.31
CA ILE A 5 -17.07 -2.50 -0.42
C ILE A 5 -17.44 -1.28 0.45
N LYS A 6 -18.28 -1.45 1.49
CA LYS A 6 -18.69 -0.35 2.39
C LYS A 6 -17.70 -0.06 3.54
N MET A 7 -16.56 -0.75 3.63
CA MET A 7 -15.64 -0.64 4.77
C MET A 7 -14.72 0.59 4.77
N TYR A 8 -14.64 1.37 3.69
CA TYR A 8 -13.57 2.36 3.53
C TYR A 8 -13.91 3.79 3.97
N GLU A 9 -15.18 4.09 4.23
CA GLU A 9 -15.61 5.46 4.49
C GLU A 9 -15.63 5.76 6.00
N ASN A 10 -14.48 6.25 6.48
CA ASN A 10 -14.29 7.19 7.58
C ASN A 10 -14.09 6.71 9.04
N ASN A 11 -14.34 5.45 9.40
CA ASN A 11 -14.16 5.01 10.80
C ASN A 11 -12.81 4.32 11.13
N TYR A 12 -11.88 4.22 10.16
CA TYR A 12 -10.69 3.34 10.28
C TYR A 12 -9.33 4.05 10.15
N LYS A 13 -9.30 5.38 10.19
CA LYS A 13 -8.07 6.18 9.95
C LYS A 13 -7.35 6.41 11.28
N ASN A 14 -6.01 6.49 11.26
CA ASN A 14 -5.27 6.93 12.46
C ASN A 14 -5.82 8.25 12.98
N ILE A 15 -5.81 8.38 14.30
CA ILE A 15 -6.14 9.62 15.00
C ILE A 15 -5.09 10.70 14.67
N ILE A 16 -3.85 10.26 14.40
CA ILE A 16 -2.69 11.11 14.06
C ILE A 16 -2.18 10.80 12.65
N ASN A 17 -1.53 11.77 12.03
CA ASN A 17 -0.78 11.50 10.81
C ASN A 17 0.54 10.81 11.18
N THR A 18 0.95 9.85 10.35
CA THR A 18 2.20 9.10 10.44
C THR A 18 3.25 9.75 9.54
N THR A 19 4.44 10.02 10.07
CA THR A 19 5.57 10.64 9.34
C THR A 19 6.64 9.62 8.96
N ILE A 20 7.75 10.08 8.37
CA ILE A 20 8.91 9.22 8.09
C ILE A 20 9.56 8.73 9.39
N GLU A 21 9.58 9.53 10.44
CA GLU A 21 10.16 9.14 11.74
C GLU A 21 9.40 7.97 12.37
N ASP A 22 8.06 8.01 12.32
CA ASP A 22 7.22 6.91 12.80
C ASP A 22 7.49 5.60 12.03
N LEU A 23 7.72 5.72 10.71
CA LEU A 23 8.06 4.60 9.86
C LEU A 23 9.45 4.03 10.21
N GLU A 24 10.44 4.87 10.44
CA GLU A 24 11.78 4.45 10.86
C GLU A 24 11.75 3.77 12.25
N ILE A 25 10.95 4.29 13.19
CA ILE A 25 10.75 3.65 14.50
C ILE A 25 10.19 2.24 14.32
N PHE A 26 9.14 2.09 13.51
CA PHE A 26 8.55 0.78 13.20
C PHE A 26 9.56 -0.17 12.56
N LEU A 27 10.33 0.29 11.57
CA LEU A 27 11.32 -0.55 10.87
C LEU A 27 12.46 -0.97 11.79
N ASN A 28 12.97 -0.08 12.64
CA ASN A 28 14.03 -0.41 13.60
C ASN A 28 13.55 -1.40 14.66
N LEU A 29 12.31 -1.21 15.17
CA LEU A 29 11.68 -2.17 16.09
C LEU A 29 11.63 -3.58 15.49
N LEU A 30 11.28 -3.72 14.22
CA LEU A 30 11.29 -5.00 13.54
C LEU A 30 12.71 -5.54 13.32
N ALA A 31 13.68 -4.67 13.02
CA ALA A 31 15.06 -5.06 12.74
C ALA A 31 15.74 -5.66 13.96
N ASP A 32 15.42 -5.16 15.16
CA ASP A 32 15.89 -5.67 16.45
C ASP A 32 15.45 -7.11 16.74
N LEU A 33 14.42 -7.62 16.05
CA LEU A 33 13.93 -8.99 16.19
C LEU A 33 14.70 -10.02 15.35
N ASP A 34 15.63 -9.56 14.50
CA ASP A 34 16.52 -10.39 13.68
C ASP A 34 15.80 -11.50 12.87
N GLN A 35 14.59 -11.20 12.38
CA GLN A 35 13.82 -12.07 11.49
C GLN A 35 13.91 -11.58 10.04
N GLU A 36 14.02 -12.51 9.09
CA GLU A 36 13.99 -12.16 7.66
C GLU A 36 12.57 -11.85 7.22
N ILE A 37 12.37 -10.60 6.77
CA ILE A 37 11.09 -10.10 6.32
C ILE A 37 11.31 -9.33 5.03
N GLU A 38 10.46 -9.57 4.05
CA GLU A 38 10.43 -8.80 2.82
C GLU A 38 9.10 -8.03 2.73
N ILE A 39 9.21 -6.70 2.71
CA ILE A 39 8.05 -5.80 2.70
C ILE A 39 8.17 -4.79 1.56
N TYR A 40 7.01 -4.49 0.97
CA TYR A 40 6.85 -3.58 -0.15
C TYR A 40 5.92 -2.46 0.27
N ALA A 41 6.48 -1.29 0.51
CA ALA A 41 5.71 -0.10 0.82
C ALA A 41 4.79 0.24 -0.34
N MET A 42 3.55 0.58 -0.03
CA MET A 42 2.55 0.99 -1.00
C MET A 42 1.76 2.20 -0.48
N GLY A 43 0.84 2.70 -1.31
CA GLY A 43 -0.05 3.80 -0.92
C GLY A 43 0.70 5.04 -0.44
N GLY A 44 0.22 5.62 0.66
CA GLY A 44 0.85 6.82 1.23
C GLY A 44 2.22 6.55 1.86
N THR A 45 2.51 5.31 2.24
CA THR A 45 3.79 4.90 2.85
C THR A 45 4.92 5.00 1.84
N ALA A 46 4.70 4.50 0.62
CA ALA A 46 5.65 4.64 -0.47
C ALA A 46 5.92 6.12 -0.81
N MET A 47 4.87 6.95 -0.80
CA MET A 47 5.01 8.38 -1.10
C MET A 47 5.88 9.12 -0.07
N ILE A 48 5.76 8.78 1.23
CA ILE A 48 6.64 9.35 2.27
C ILE A 48 8.09 8.91 2.06
N LEU A 49 8.33 7.62 1.81
CA LEU A 49 9.68 7.09 1.56
C LEU A 49 10.38 7.77 0.37
N LYS A 50 9.61 8.29 -0.61
CA LYS A 50 10.14 9.08 -1.73
C LYS A 50 10.05 10.59 -1.57
N ASN A 51 9.67 11.07 -0.39
CA ASN A 51 9.48 12.50 -0.14
C ASN A 51 8.50 13.19 -1.11
N ILE A 52 7.49 12.44 -1.60
CA ILE A 52 6.39 12.97 -2.41
C ILE A 52 5.38 13.70 -1.50
N LYS A 53 5.23 13.23 -0.26
CA LYS A 53 4.42 13.89 0.77
C LYS A 53 5.03 13.73 2.16
N GLU A 54 4.65 14.61 3.08
CA GLU A 54 5.22 14.66 4.43
C GLU A 54 4.61 13.62 5.39
N SER A 55 3.34 13.22 5.18
CA SER A 55 2.67 12.31 6.11
C SER A 55 1.51 11.51 5.52
N THR A 56 1.12 10.42 6.19
CA THR A 56 0.08 9.47 5.78
C THR A 56 -0.83 9.10 6.94
N LYS A 57 -1.96 8.44 6.65
CA LYS A 57 -2.94 8.04 7.66
C LYS A 57 -2.72 6.64 8.22
N ASP A 58 -1.89 5.86 7.56
CA ASP A 58 -1.65 4.44 7.80
C ASP A 58 -0.33 4.06 7.12
N ILE A 59 0.37 3.11 7.75
CA ILE A 59 1.52 2.42 7.17
C ILE A 59 0.97 1.21 6.40
N ASP A 60 1.26 1.12 5.10
CA ASP A 60 0.74 0.07 4.22
C ASP A 60 1.92 -0.71 3.62
N PHE A 61 1.95 -2.02 3.86
CA PHE A 61 2.91 -2.93 3.23
C PHE A 61 2.23 -4.12 2.58
N LEU A 62 2.74 -4.53 1.43
CA LEU A 62 2.58 -5.89 0.91
C LEU A 62 3.77 -6.74 1.37
N THR A 63 3.56 -8.03 1.65
CA THR A 63 4.64 -8.97 1.97
C THR A 63 4.42 -10.32 1.29
N THR A 64 5.52 -11.04 1.07
CA THR A 64 5.51 -12.47 0.67
C THR A 64 5.64 -13.41 1.86
N ASN A 65 5.86 -12.89 3.07
CA ASN A 65 5.83 -13.68 4.29
C ASN A 65 4.39 -14.14 4.58
N THR A 66 4.26 -15.26 5.27
CA THR A 66 2.94 -15.77 5.66
C THR A 66 2.32 -14.92 6.76
N TYR A 67 0.99 -14.92 6.85
CA TYR A 67 0.26 -14.25 7.93
C TYR A 67 0.75 -14.70 9.33
N GLU A 68 1.06 -15.99 9.54
CA GLU A 68 1.51 -16.48 10.83
C GLU A 68 2.94 -16.01 11.18
N GLU A 69 3.82 -15.86 10.19
CA GLU A 69 5.15 -15.26 10.38
C GLU A 69 5.03 -13.79 10.83
N ILE A 70 4.26 -12.99 10.09
CA ILE A 70 4.02 -11.57 10.44
C ILE A 70 3.36 -11.46 11.81
N LYS A 71 2.34 -12.27 12.08
CA LYS A 71 1.62 -12.24 13.35
C LYS A 71 2.51 -12.56 14.54
N LYS A 72 3.36 -13.59 14.42
CA LYS A 72 4.31 -13.96 15.47
C LYS A 72 5.27 -12.81 15.73
N LEU A 73 5.86 -12.27 14.67
CA LEU A 73 6.80 -11.15 14.73
C LEU A 73 6.17 -9.91 15.36
N PHE A 74 5.02 -9.46 14.87
CA PHE A 74 4.37 -8.23 15.32
C PHE A 74 3.93 -8.33 16.78
N LYS A 75 3.50 -9.52 17.24
CA LYS A 75 3.24 -9.76 18.66
C LYS A 75 4.48 -9.66 19.53
N ILE A 76 5.63 -10.16 19.07
CA ILE A 76 6.91 -10.01 19.78
C ILE A 76 7.32 -8.53 19.84
N ALA A 77 7.10 -7.79 18.76
CA ALA A 77 7.29 -6.34 18.69
C ALA A 77 6.29 -5.54 19.54
N GLY A 78 5.30 -6.18 20.18
CA GLY A 78 4.32 -5.50 21.03
C GLY A 78 3.15 -4.84 20.29
N LEU A 79 2.98 -5.11 18.99
CA LEU A 79 1.85 -4.58 18.21
C LEU A 79 0.55 -5.33 18.53
N ILE A 80 -0.56 -4.61 18.42
CA ILE A 80 -1.90 -5.13 18.70
C ILE A 80 -2.67 -5.36 17.41
N GLU A 81 -3.04 -6.62 17.14
CA GLU A 81 -3.88 -6.99 16.01
C GLU A 81 -5.32 -6.54 16.24
N THR A 82 -5.86 -5.71 15.34
CA THR A 82 -7.22 -5.16 15.42
C THR A 82 -8.17 -5.76 14.38
N ASP A 83 -7.65 -6.34 13.30
CA ASP A 83 -8.40 -7.08 12.29
C ASP A 83 -7.62 -8.32 11.87
N LYS A 84 -8.29 -9.48 11.88
CA LYS A 84 -7.70 -10.82 11.62
C LYS A 84 -7.98 -11.32 10.21
N SER A 85 -8.47 -10.47 9.31
CA SER A 85 -8.66 -10.84 7.92
C SER A 85 -7.35 -11.34 7.29
N LYS A 86 -7.40 -12.51 6.67
CA LYS A 86 -6.23 -13.12 6.01
C LYS A 86 -5.82 -12.42 4.71
N LEU A 87 -6.70 -11.60 4.13
CA LEU A 87 -6.42 -10.81 2.93
C LEU A 87 -5.68 -9.51 3.26
N CYS A 88 -5.97 -8.96 4.45
CA CYS A 88 -5.33 -7.77 4.98
C CYS A 88 -5.59 -7.75 6.47
N ASN A 89 -4.54 -7.82 7.29
CA ASN A 89 -4.65 -7.66 8.73
C ASN A 89 -4.17 -6.27 9.15
N LYS A 90 -4.74 -5.80 10.25
CA LYS A 90 -4.51 -4.44 10.76
C LYS A 90 -3.90 -4.52 12.14
N TRP A 91 -2.91 -3.68 12.38
CA TRP A 91 -2.14 -3.64 13.60
C TRP A 91 -2.05 -2.23 14.14
N LEU A 92 -1.89 -2.10 15.45
CA LEU A 92 -1.58 -0.85 16.11
C LEU A 92 -0.22 -0.93 16.79
N MET A 93 0.64 0.04 16.48
CA MET A 93 1.82 0.39 17.25
C MET A 93 1.45 1.52 18.22
N ASP A 94 1.79 1.36 19.50
CA ASP A 94 1.51 2.30 20.59
C ASP A 94 0.05 2.78 20.69
N ASN A 95 -0.90 1.93 20.32
CA ASN A 95 -2.35 2.25 20.26
C ASN A 95 -2.70 3.45 19.36
N LYS A 96 -1.79 3.90 18.48
CA LYS A 96 -1.93 5.15 17.72
C LYS A 96 -1.69 4.98 16.23
N ILE A 97 -0.69 4.19 15.86
CA ILE A 97 -0.23 4.07 14.47
C ILE A 97 -0.74 2.75 13.90
N ARG A 98 -1.68 2.85 12.97
CA ARG A 98 -2.19 1.76 12.16
C ARG A 98 -1.18 1.33 11.12
N ILE A 99 -0.96 0.02 11.08
CA ILE A 99 -0.18 -0.68 10.08
C ILE A 99 -1.08 -1.73 9.43
N ASP A 100 -1.20 -1.66 8.11
CA ASP A 100 -1.93 -2.60 7.28
C ASP A 100 -0.92 -3.49 6.52
N ILE A 101 -1.08 -4.80 6.65
CA ILE A 101 -0.28 -5.77 5.91
C ILE A 101 -1.18 -6.54 4.95
N PHE A 102 -0.80 -6.50 3.67
CA PHE A 102 -1.41 -7.25 2.57
C PHE A 102 -0.55 -8.48 2.25
N TYR A 103 -1.20 -9.55 1.76
CA TYR A 103 -0.56 -10.84 1.45
C TYR A 103 -0.89 -11.28 0.02
N ASP A 104 -0.12 -12.26 -0.47
CA ASP A 104 -0.47 -13.07 -1.64
C ASP A 104 -0.88 -12.26 -2.86
N ASP A 105 -0.11 -11.22 -3.21
CA ASP A 105 -0.30 -10.33 -4.39
C ASP A 105 -1.66 -9.64 -4.54
N PHE A 106 -2.55 -9.76 -3.56
CA PHE A 106 -3.91 -9.24 -3.61
C PHE A 106 -4.08 -8.02 -2.71
N ILE A 107 -4.26 -6.86 -3.34
CA ILE A 107 -4.42 -5.58 -2.67
C ILE A 107 -5.81 -5.03 -2.95
N LEU A 108 -6.69 -5.04 -1.94
CA LEU A 108 -7.97 -4.33 -1.96
C LEU A 108 -8.87 -4.63 -3.18
N GLY A 109 -8.95 -5.89 -3.62
CA GLY A 109 -9.72 -6.26 -4.80
C GLY A 109 -8.93 -6.30 -6.11
N THR A 110 -7.64 -5.94 -6.05
CA THR A 110 -6.72 -5.89 -7.20
C THR A 110 -5.68 -6.98 -7.05
N THR A 111 -5.59 -7.89 -8.03
CA THR A 111 -4.52 -8.87 -8.12
C THR A 111 -3.36 -8.25 -8.89
N LEU A 112 -2.17 -8.21 -8.28
CA LEU A 112 -1.00 -7.67 -8.95
C LEU A 112 -0.50 -8.64 -10.04
N PRO A 113 0.03 -8.14 -11.17
CA PRO A 113 0.62 -9.01 -12.19
C PRO A 113 1.88 -9.71 -11.69
N ASP A 114 2.17 -10.93 -12.14
CA ASP A 114 3.33 -11.75 -11.73
C ASP A 114 4.68 -11.01 -11.70
N ASN A 115 4.84 -9.98 -12.53
CA ASN A 115 6.06 -9.19 -12.62
C ASN A 115 6.16 -8.03 -11.61
N TRP A 116 5.18 -7.88 -10.70
CA TRP A 116 5.11 -6.75 -9.76
C TRP A 116 6.37 -6.65 -8.90
N LYS A 117 6.87 -7.80 -8.41
CA LYS A 117 8.06 -7.89 -7.56
C LYS A 117 9.32 -7.46 -8.30
N ASN A 118 9.47 -7.86 -9.56
CA ASN A 118 10.60 -7.47 -10.41
C ASN A 118 10.57 -5.98 -10.79
N MET A 119 9.40 -5.36 -10.76
CA MET A 119 9.24 -3.93 -11.02
C MET A 119 9.40 -3.07 -9.76
N SER A 120 9.33 -3.67 -8.57
CA SER A 120 9.50 -2.96 -7.31
C SER A 120 10.91 -2.39 -7.17
N GLU A 121 11.00 -1.23 -6.52
CA GLU A 121 12.25 -0.54 -6.29
C GLU A 121 12.79 -0.92 -4.90
N HIS A 122 13.96 -1.55 -4.83
CA HIS A 122 14.63 -1.77 -3.55
C HIS A 122 15.09 -0.43 -2.97
N ILE A 123 14.75 -0.16 -1.71
CA ILE A 123 15.11 1.09 -1.03
C ILE A 123 16.31 0.86 -0.12
N LYS A 124 16.19 -0.07 0.81
CA LYS A 124 17.25 -0.39 1.78
C LYS A 124 17.02 -1.72 2.46
N THR A 125 18.07 -2.20 3.10
CA THR A 125 18.01 -3.31 4.06
C THR A 125 18.34 -2.78 5.46
N ILE A 126 17.50 -3.14 6.44
CA ILE A 126 17.67 -2.78 7.85
C ILE A 126 17.67 -4.07 8.65
N GLY A 127 18.82 -4.47 9.21
CA GLY A 127 19.00 -5.81 9.75
C GLY A 127 18.71 -6.88 8.68
N LYS A 128 17.72 -7.74 8.94
CA LYS A 128 17.22 -8.75 7.98
C LYS A 128 15.94 -8.33 7.24
N ILE A 129 15.52 -7.07 7.37
CA ILE A 129 14.35 -6.52 6.68
C ILE A 129 14.77 -5.99 5.31
N LYS A 130 14.17 -6.53 4.26
CA LYS A 130 14.28 -6.01 2.90
C LYS A 130 13.10 -5.09 2.64
N LEU A 131 13.37 -3.79 2.57
CA LEU A 131 12.37 -2.77 2.26
C LEU A 131 12.45 -2.38 0.79
N SER A 132 11.34 -2.53 0.09
CA SER A 132 11.15 -2.06 -1.27
C SER A 132 9.92 -1.16 -1.38
N ILE A 133 9.77 -0.45 -2.49
CA ILE A 133 8.54 0.25 -2.87
C ILE A 133 7.89 -0.52 -4.02
N LEU A 134 6.59 -0.81 -3.90
CA LEU A 134 5.81 -1.34 -5.02
C LEU A 134 5.88 -0.35 -6.18
N ASN A 135 6.05 -0.83 -7.41
CA ASN A 135 6.18 0.07 -8.56
C ASN A 135 5.01 1.06 -8.67
N TRP A 136 5.32 2.29 -9.09
CA TRP A 136 4.36 3.40 -9.11
C TRP A 136 3.12 3.14 -9.95
N TYR A 137 3.24 2.39 -11.04
CA TYR A 137 2.09 2.01 -11.85
C TYR A 137 1.09 1.20 -11.03
N ASP A 138 1.54 0.18 -10.30
CA ASP A 138 0.65 -0.64 -9.47
C ASP A 138 0.10 0.12 -8.26
N ILE A 139 0.89 1.02 -7.65
CA ILE A 139 0.39 1.92 -6.61
C ILE A 139 -0.74 2.80 -7.15
N ILE A 140 -0.58 3.40 -8.33
CA ILE A 140 -1.63 4.22 -8.94
C ILE A 140 -2.86 3.35 -9.26
N ILE A 141 -2.68 2.14 -9.78
CA ILE A 141 -3.78 1.25 -10.14
C ILE A 141 -4.61 0.85 -8.91
N THR A 142 -3.97 0.50 -7.79
CA THR A 142 -4.67 0.19 -6.53
C THR A 142 -5.45 1.39 -5.98
N LYS A 143 -4.95 2.61 -6.19
CA LYS A 143 -5.65 3.87 -5.86
C LYS A 143 -6.86 4.13 -6.76
N ILE A 144 -6.69 4.01 -8.08
CA ILE A 144 -7.79 4.15 -9.04
C ILE A 144 -8.90 3.12 -8.74
N ALA A 145 -8.55 1.89 -8.38
CA ALA A 145 -9.52 0.84 -8.07
C ALA A 145 -10.50 1.25 -6.95
N ARG A 146 -10.04 2.00 -5.95
CA ARG A 146 -10.85 2.57 -4.87
C ARG A 146 -11.58 3.85 -5.28
N SER A 147 -10.92 4.69 -6.09
CA SER A 147 -11.46 5.92 -6.65
C SER A 147 -11.95 6.94 -5.59
N GLU A 148 -11.37 6.94 -4.39
CA GLU A 148 -11.64 8.00 -3.41
C GLU A 148 -10.98 9.32 -3.86
N LYS A 149 -11.54 10.45 -3.43
CA LYS A 149 -11.00 11.79 -3.78
C LYS A 149 -9.49 11.91 -3.49
N ARG A 150 -9.02 11.39 -2.34
CA ARG A 150 -7.60 11.40 -1.97
C ARG A 150 -6.78 10.48 -2.86
N ASP A 151 -7.30 9.31 -3.22
CA ASP A 151 -6.59 8.37 -4.09
C ASP A 151 -6.32 8.97 -5.47
N ILE A 152 -7.25 9.77 -5.98
CA ILE A 152 -7.07 10.52 -7.23
C ILE A 152 -6.00 11.62 -7.06
N GLN A 153 -6.04 12.37 -5.96
CA GLN A 153 -5.03 13.40 -5.67
C GLN A 153 -3.62 12.81 -5.56
N ASP A 154 -3.46 11.75 -4.76
CA ASP A 154 -2.21 11.02 -4.60
C ASP A 154 -1.73 10.48 -5.96
N SER A 155 -2.62 9.95 -6.80
CA SER A 155 -2.27 9.47 -8.14
C SER A 155 -1.74 10.59 -9.04
N GLN A 156 -2.34 11.78 -9.00
CA GLN A 156 -1.84 12.94 -9.75
C GLN A 156 -0.45 13.38 -9.27
N GLU A 157 -0.21 13.37 -7.95
CA GLU A 157 1.09 13.70 -7.36
C GLU A 157 2.17 12.68 -7.74
N ILE A 158 1.85 11.38 -7.71
CA ILE A 158 2.76 10.32 -8.16
C ILE A 158 3.08 10.49 -9.65
N ILE A 159 2.06 10.71 -10.49
CA ILE A 159 2.26 10.88 -11.94
C ILE A 159 3.22 12.02 -12.25
N LYS A 160 3.06 13.15 -11.55
CA LYS A 160 3.91 14.33 -11.72
C LYS A 160 5.32 14.12 -11.17
N SER A 161 5.45 13.53 -9.99
CA SER A 161 6.74 13.40 -9.29
C SER A 161 7.63 12.27 -9.81
N GLN A 162 7.03 11.22 -10.39
CA GLN A 162 7.74 10.02 -10.84
C GLN A 162 7.80 9.89 -12.37
N ASP A 163 7.45 10.95 -13.11
CA ASP A 163 7.45 11.00 -14.58
C ASP A 163 6.76 9.79 -15.22
N ILE A 164 5.53 9.51 -14.78
CA ILE A 164 4.80 8.31 -15.18
C ILE A 164 4.30 8.44 -16.62
N ASP A 165 4.77 7.55 -17.49
CA ASP A 165 4.18 7.37 -18.83
C ASP A 165 2.71 6.93 -18.70
N PHE A 166 1.81 7.86 -18.99
CA PHE A 166 0.37 7.66 -18.86
C PHE A 166 -0.18 6.60 -19.82
N ASN A 167 0.39 6.45 -21.02
CA ASN A 167 0.00 5.40 -21.96
C ASN A 167 0.39 4.02 -21.46
N ARG A 168 1.57 3.90 -20.84
CA ARG A 168 1.99 2.67 -20.17
C ARG A 168 1.11 2.36 -18.96
N LEU A 169 0.75 3.36 -18.17
CA LEU A 169 -0.18 3.22 -17.05
C LEU A 169 -1.54 2.70 -17.52
N LYS A 170 -2.11 3.30 -18.58
CA LYS A 170 -3.36 2.87 -19.19
C LYS A 170 -3.33 1.41 -19.59
N LYS A 171 -2.32 1.01 -20.36
CA LYS A 171 -2.16 -0.39 -20.80
C LYS A 171 -2.06 -1.36 -19.61
N ARG A 172 -1.29 -1.01 -18.58
CA ARG A 172 -1.15 -1.85 -17.39
C ARG A 172 -2.43 -1.92 -16.56
N TYR A 173 -3.15 -0.81 -16.42
CA TYR A 173 -4.44 -0.75 -15.72
C TYR A 173 -5.47 -1.70 -16.32
N TYR A 174 -5.69 -1.64 -17.64
CA TYR A 174 -6.67 -2.50 -18.30
C TYR A 174 -6.28 -3.99 -18.23
N LYS A 175 -4.98 -4.31 -18.32
CA LYS A 175 -4.50 -5.69 -18.12
C LYS A 175 -4.84 -6.22 -16.72
N ILE A 176 -4.69 -5.39 -15.68
CA ILE A 176 -5.02 -5.76 -14.30
C ILE A 176 -6.54 -5.85 -14.10
N ALA A 177 -7.29 -4.90 -14.67
CA ALA A 177 -8.74 -4.82 -14.52
C ALA A 177 -9.46 -6.04 -15.11
N GLU A 178 -8.92 -6.67 -16.16
CA GLU A 178 -9.48 -7.89 -16.76
C GLU A 178 -9.56 -9.08 -15.78
N VAL A 179 -8.61 -9.16 -14.84
CA VAL A 179 -8.48 -10.29 -13.89
C VAL A 179 -8.83 -9.91 -12.45
N SER A 180 -9.06 -8.63 -12.19
CA SER A 180 -9.33 -8.08 -10.85
C SER A 180 -10.80 -7.78 -10.61
N LEU A 181 -11.21 -7.64 -9.35
CA LEU A 181 -12.58 -7.31 -8.95
C LEU A 181 -12.83 -5.78 -8.94
N ILE A 182 -12.41 -5.09 -10.00
CA ILE A 182 -12.55 -3.63 -10.10
C ILE A 182 -13.89 -3.30 -10.79
N SER A 183 -14.88 -2.88 -10.00
CA SER A 183 -16.12 -2.34 -10.57
C SER A 183 -15.85 -1.05 -11.34
N ASP A 184 -16.58 -0.85 -12.44
CA ASP A 184 -16.58 0.41 -13.20
C ASP A 184 -15.17 0.88 -13.61
N PHE A 185 -14.29 -0.08 -13.92
CA PHE A 185 -12.87 0.19 -14.14
C PHE A 185 -12.63 1.28 -15.22
N ASP A 186 -13.39 1.24 -16.31
CA ASP A 186 -13.28 2.26 -17.37
C ASP A 186 -13.66 3.66 -16.86
N ILE A 187 -14.73 3.78 -16.07
CA ILE A 187 -15.19 5.05 -15.50
C ILE A 187 -14.13 5.59 -14.53
N LYS A 188 -13.56 4.73 -13.68
CA LYS A 188 -12.53 5.12 -12.70
C LYS A 188 -11.25 5.60 -13.38
N PHE A 189 -10.80 4.92 -14.44
CA PHE A 189 -9.62 5.35 -15.19
C PHE A 189 -9.85 6.69 -15.89
N ARG A 190 -10.99 6.84 -16.60
CA ARG A 190 -11.36 8.10 -17.26
C ARG A 190 -11.50 9.25 -16.26
N HIS A 191 -11.93 8.97 -15.04
CA HIS A 191 -11.96 10.00 -14.00
C HIS A 191 -10.56 10.55 -13.73
N LEU A 192 -9.54 9.71 -13.56
CA LEU A 192 -8.15 10.16 -13.40
C LEU A 192 -7.66 10.91 -14.65
N GLU A 193 -7.91 10.38 -15.85
CA GLU A 193 -7.53 10.99 -17.13
C GLU A 193 -8.04 12.44 -17.23
N SER A 194 -9.34 12.65 -16.92
CA SER A 194 -9.97 13.98 -16.94
C SER A 194 -9.39 15.01 -15.94
N LYS A 195 -8.62 14.55 -14.95
CA LYS A 195 -7.98 15.39 -13.93
C LYS A 195 -6.56 15.78 -14.31
N LEU A 196 -5.96 15.10 -15.29
CA LEU A 196 -4.61 15.39 -15.79
C LEU A 196 -4.64 16.33 -17.01
N GLU A 197 -5.75 16.38 -17.73
CA GLU A 197 -5.98 17.29 -18.87
C GLU A 197 -6.27 18.74 -18.45
N LYS A 198 -6.26 19.05 -17.15
CA LYS A 198 -6.52 20.39 -16.58
C LYS A 198 -5.27 20.97 -15.95
#